data_AF-T1ACQ1-F1
#
_entry.id   AF-T1ACQ1-F1
#
_cell.length_a   1.000
_cell.length_b   1.000
_cell.length_c   1.000
_cell.angle_alpha   90.00
_cell.angle_beta   90.00
_cell.angle_gamma   90.00
#
_symmetry.space_group_name_H-M   'P 1'
#
loop_
_entity.id
_entity.type
_entity.pdbx_description
1 polymer ?
#
loop_
_entity_poly.entity_id
_entity_poly.type
_entity_poly.pdbx_seq_one_letter_code
_entity_poly.pdbx_strand_id
1 'polypeptide(L)'
;MIAMLGKKENRKVTVDGKEIELQPKPKKLGLFSKGRKSSNAKHTAAPASEYSKQLIKEVERETSDKDLVKPTKMKLYIEKLGSKQKGLEVALRQQGIKESLYDFVKRMLIASIMLAAVLGITTIILMIHIGIAAPAAVFLGFAVGIVAFYVGLNTFLQFPKHKSKSNAKIIERDIIFAARDLIISLRSGMPLFNALTSVSTGYGEASKEFAKVVQKVQLGTPLVDA
;
A
#
# COMPACT_ATOMS: atom_id res chain seq x y z
N MET A 1 62.87 -9.78 -40.04
CA MET A 1 61.89 -9.46 -41.10
C MET A 1 60.69 -8.79 -40.44
N ILE A 2 60.41 -7.54 -40.84
CA ILE A 2 59.07 -6.92 -40.99
C ILE A 2 58.23 -6.78 -39.70
N ALA A 3 57.62 -5.65 -39.34
CA ALA A 3 57.65 -4.24 -39.69
C ALA A 3 56.67 -3.53 -38.73
N MET A 4 56.82 -2.21 -38.62
CA MET A 4 55.74 -1.24 -38.36
C MET A 4 54.96 -1.35 -37.04
N LEU A 5 55.27 -0.44 -36.10
CA LEU A 5 54.23 0.16 -35.27
C LEU A 5 54.09 1.64 -35.62
N GLY A 6 52.94 1.94 -36.20
CA GLY A 6 52.58 3.22 -36.78
C GLY A 6 52.55 4.36 -35.77
N LYS A 7 53.10 5.48 -36.23
CA LYS A 7 52.93 6.83 -35.73
C LYS A 7 51.43 7.15 -35.63
N LYS A 8 50.91 7.34 -34.43
CA LYS A 8 49.51 7.74 -34.20
C LYS A 8 49.40 9.26 -34.36
N GLU A 9 48.96 9.69 -35.54
CA GLU A 9 48.56 11.07 -35.82
C GLU A 9 47.31 11.45 -35.02
N ASN A 10 47.32 12.67 -34.46
CA ASN A 10 46.19 13.24 -33.73
C ASN A 10 45.06 13.57 -34.71
N ARG A 11 43.87 13.00 -34.49
CA ARG A 11 42.67 13.31 -35.28
C ARG A 11 42.22 14.73 -34.95
N LYS A 12 42.27 15.62 -35.93
CA LYS A 12 41.55 16.89 -35.94
C LYS A 12 40.13 16.62 -36.43
N VAL A 13 39.12 17.19 -35.76
CA VAL A 13 37.72 17.17 -36.22
C VAL A 13 37.22 18.60 -36.26
N THR A 14 36.76 19.04 -37.43
CA THR A 14 36.19 20.38 -37.66
C THR A 14 34.69 20.31 -37.47
N VAL A 15 34.16 21.08 -36.51
CA VAL A 15 32.72 21.35 -36.39
C VAL A 15 32.57 22.87 -36.33
N ASP A 16 31.81 23.45 -37.26
CA ASP A 16 31.54 24.90 -37.37
C ASP A 16 32.78 25.82 -37.36
N GLY A 17 33.78 25.49 -38.20
CA GLY A 17 34.83 26.45 -38.56
C GLY A 17 35.81 26.87 -37.45
N LYS A 18 35.85 26.17 -36.31
CA LYS A 18 36.89 26.35 -35.28
C LYS A 18 37.59 25.01 -34.94
N GLU A 19 38.93 25.02 -34.93
CA GLU A 19 39.74 23.87 -34.51
C GLU A 19 39.76 23.76 -32.97
N ILE A 20 39.47 22.57 -32.42
CA ILE A 20 39.57 22.28 -30.98
C ILE A 20 40.48 21.07 -30.77
N GLU A 21 41.48 21.22 -29.90
CA GLU A 21 42.47 20.19 -29.57
C GLU A 21 42.00 19.35 -28.36
N LEU A 22 41.88 18.04 -28.53
CA LEU A 22 41.39 17.13 -27.48
C LEU A 22 42.52 16.75 -26.50
N GLN A 23 42.34 17.02 -25.20
CA GLN A 23 43.29 16.62 -24.15
C GLN A 23 43.33 15.09 -23.91
N PRO A 24 44.51 14.50 -23.61
CA PRO A 24 44.66 13.06 -23.41
C PRO A 24 44.22 12.59 -22.00
N LYS A 25 43.56 11.42 -21.95
CA LYS A 25 43.15 10.72 -20.71
C LYS A 25 44.36 10.20 -19.92
N PRO A 26 44.45 10.42 -18.59
CA PRO A 26 45.48 9.79 -17.77
C PRO A 26 45.17 8.32 -17.46
N LYS A 27 46.23 7.50 -17.53
CA LYS A 27 46.29 6.04 -17.45
C LYS A 27 46.56 5.60 -16.00
N LYS A 28 45.95 4.50 -15.56
CA LYS A 28 46.15 3.86 -14.25
C LYS A 28 47.64 3.59 -13.97
N LEU A 29 48.14 3.93 -12.78
CA LEU A 29 49.42 3.44 -12.26
C LEU A 29 49.31 3.23 -10.74
N GLY A 30 49.51 1.99 -10.31
CA GLY A 30 49.67 1.64 -8.90
C GLY A 30 51.14 1.66 -8.48
N LEU A 31 51.32 1.42 -7.18
CA LEU A 31 52.53 1.08 -6.43
C LEU A 31 53.29 2.22 -5.71
N PHE A 32 53.16 2.12 -4.37
CA PHE A 32 54.21 2.16 -3.35
C PHE A 32 54.67 3.50 -2.73
N SER A 33 54.40 3.55 -1.41
CA SER A 33 55.37 3.80 -0.33
C SER A 33 56.05 5.17 -0.27
N LYS A 34 55.74 5.94 0.78
CA LYS A 34 56.52 6.03 2.05
C LYS A 34 56.13 7.31 2.78
N GLY A 35 55.85 7.21 4.07
CA GLY A 35 55.28 8.31 4.86
C GLY A 35 56.25 9.44 5.22
N ARG A 36 55.68 10.56 5.69
CA ARG A 36 56.08 11.31 6.89
C ARG A 36 55.13 12.50 7.15
N LYS A 37 54.55 12.48 8.36
CA LYS A 37 54.22 13.56 9.32
C LYS A 37 53.57 14.89 8.86
N SER A 38 52.42 15.14 9.51
CA SER A 38 52.01 16.37 10.23
C SER A 38 51.45 17.55 9.42
N SER A 39 50.14 17.84 9.52
CA SER A 39 49.61 18.67 10.61
C SER A 39 48.09 18.90 10.47
N ASN A 40 47.38 18.65 11.57
CA ASN A 40 46.21 19.35 12.10
C ASN A 40 45.17 19.97 11.13
N ALA A 41 44.07 19.25 10.88
CA ALA A 41 42.75 19.85 10.69
C ALA A 41 41.67 18.88 11.19
N LYS A 42 41.07 19.23 12.34
CA LYS A 42 39.93 18.53 12.93
C LYS A 42 38.70 18.69 12.02
N HIS A 43 38.23 17.61 11.42
CA HIS A 43 36.80 17.41 11.14
C HIS A 43 36.45 15.95 11.44
N THR A 44 35.60 15.80 12.44
CA THR A 44 35.04 14.55 12.98
C THR A 44 34.22 13.83 11.91
N ALA A 45 34.73 12.72 11.39
CA ALA A 45 33.95 11.75 10.63
C ALA A 45 33.25 10.79 11.62
N ALA A 46 31.92 10.91 11.71
CA ALA A 46 31.06 10.01 12.48
C ALA A 46 30.92 8.63 11.79
N PRO A 47 30.69 7.53 12.54
CA PRO A 47 30.75 6.16 12.05
C PRO A 47 29.45 5.74 11.32
N ALA A 48 29.31 6.10 10.04
CA ALA A 48 28.12 5.79 9.23
C ALA A 48 27.90 4.28 8.96
N SER A 49 28.90 3.43 9.17
CA SER A 49 28.83 1.98 8.89
C SER A 49 28.26 1.15 10.05
N GLU A 50 28.28 1.65 11.28
CA GLU A 50 27.68 0.96 12.43
C GLU A 50 26.20 1.29 12.58
N TYR A 51 25.82 2.55 12.34
CA TYR A 51 24.41 2.97 12.34
C TYR A 51 23.58 2.24 11.27
N SER A 52 24.12 2.06 10.07
CA SER A 52 23.45 1.32 9.00
C SER A 52 23.27 -0.16 9.34
N LYS A 53 24.28 -0.79 9.96
CA LYS A 53 24.17 -2.19 10.44
C LYS A 53 23.20 -2.35 11.59
N GLN A 54 23.15 -1.38 12.51
CA GLN A 54 22.18 -1.38 13.61
C GLN A 54 20.76 -1.16 13.10
N LEU A 55 20.54 -0.23 12.16
CA LEU A 55 19.25 -0.02 11.50
C LEU A 55 18.77 -1.25 10.73
N ILE A 56 19.65 -1.91 9.98
CA ILE A 56 19.30 -3.14 9.25
C ILE A 56 18.92 -4.24 10.25
N LYS A 57 19.65 -4.37 11.36
CA LYS A 57 19.37 -5.36 12.41
C LYS A 57 18.10 -5.05 13.21
N GLU A 58 17.76 -3.78 13.39
CA GLU A 58 16.52 -3.34 14.06
C GLU A 58 15.31 -3.57 13.14
N VAL A 59 15.44 -3.26 11.84
CA VAL A 59 14.39 -3.51 10.83
C VAL A 59 14.18 -5.00 10.60
N GLU A 60 15.24 -5.81 10.64
CA GLU A 60 15.16 -7.28 10.54
C GLU A 60 14.54 -7.91 11.79
N ARG A 61 14.73 -7.29 12.98
CA ARG A 61 14.00 -7.69 14.20
C ARG A 61 12.53 -7.29 14.18
N GLU A 62 12.18 -6.09 13.72
CA GLU A 62 10.78 -5.65 13.63
C GLU A 62 9.97 -6.42 12.57
N THR A 63 10.61 -6.89 11.51
CA THR A 63 9.96 -7.70 10.47
C THR A 63 9.87 -9.18 10.89
N SER A 64 10.86 -9.71 11.61
CA SER A 64 10.85 -11.11 12.08
C SER A 64 9.91 -11.36 13.27
N ASP A 65 9.70 -10.36 14.14
CA ASP A 65 8.84 -10.51 15.34
C ASP A 65 7.33 -10.49 15.01
N LYS A 66 6.92 -9.91 13.88
CA LYS A 66 5.50 -9.84 13.48
C LYS A 66 4.97 -11.12 12.84
N ASP A 67 5.85 -12.00 12.37
CA ASP A 67 5.47 -13.19 11.58
C ASP A 67 5.54 -14.53 12.33
N LEU A 68 6.00 -14.56 13.59
CA LEU A 68 6.26 -15.82 14.31
C LEU A 68 5.40 -16.08 15.56
N VAL A 69 4.18 -15.53 15.62
CA VAL A 69 3.18 -16.05 16.57
C VAL A 69 2.60 -17.35 16.00
N LYS A 70 3.15 -18.49 16.46
CA LYS A 70 2.64 -19.85 16.21
C LYS A 70 1.11 -19.83 16.29
N PRO A 71 0.39 -20.41 15.31
CA PRO A 71 -1.05 -20.30 15.26
C PRO A 71 -1.68 -21.04 16.44
N THR A 72 -2.12 -20.28 17.44
CA THR A 72 -3.08 -20.74 18.45
C THR A 72 -4.26 -21.38 17.72
N LYS A 73 -4.86 -22.46 18.26
CA LYS A 73 -5.97 -23.20 17.62
C LYS A 73 -7.07 -22.28 17.06
N MET A 74 -7.33 -21.15 17.73
CA MET A 74 -8.23 -20.09 17.25
C MET A 74 -7.81 -19.44 15.93
N LYS A 75 -6.52 -19.21 15.69
CA LYS A 75 -5.95 -18.70 14.42
C LYS A 75 -6.26 -19.65 13.26
N LEU A 76 -6.13 -20.96 13.48
CA LEU A 76 -6.48 -21.99 12.49
C LEU A 76 -7.99 -22.03 12.19
N TYR A 77 -8.86 -21.85 13.19
CA TYR A 77 -10.31 -21.76 12.96
C TYR A 77 -10.70 -20.49 12.19
N ILE A 78 -10.06 -19.36 12.52
CA ILE A 78 -10.28 -18.08 11.84
C ILE A 78 -9.77 -18.13 10.40
N GLU A 79 -8.63 -18.78 10.14
CA GLU A 79 -8.11 -19.04 8.80
C GLU A 79 -9.03 -19.97 8.00
N LYS A 80 -9.64 -20.96 8.66
CA LYS A 80 -10.63 -21.87 8.05
C LYS A 80 -11.98 -21.19 7.76
N LEU A 81 -12.39 -20.22 8.58
CA LEU A 81 -13.55 -19.36 8.29
C LEU A 81 -13.24 -18.37 7.15
N GLY A 82 -12.03 -17.79 7.15
CA GLY A 82 -11.56 -16.84 6.13
C GLY A 82 -11.43 -17.48 4.75
N SER A 83 -10.90 -18.70 4.67
CA SER A 83 -10.80 -19.48 3.42
C SER A 83 -12.16 -19.94 2.90
N LYS A 84 -13.17 -20.14 3.76
CA LYS A 84 -14.55 -20.45 3.34
C LYS A 84 -15.22 -19.26 2.65
N GLN A 85 -14.88 -18.03 3.03
CA GLN A 85 -15.33 -16.83 2.31
C GLN A 85 -14.31 -16.41 1.26
N LYS A 86 -14.39 -17.03 0.07
CA LYS A 86 -13.73 -16.52 -1.14
C LYS A 86 -13.95 -15.00 -1.25
N GLY A 87 -12.85 -14.24 -1.29
CA GLY A 87 -12.83 -12.80 -1.57
C GLY A 87 -12.82 -11.85 -0.36
N LEU A 88 -12.81 -12.31 0.90
CA LEU A 88 -12.78 -11.39 2.05
C LEU A 88 -11.42 -10.66 2.16
N GLU A 89 -10.31 -11.37 1.98
CA GLU A 89 -8.97 -10.76 1.97
C GLU A 89 -8.81 -9.75 0.81
N VAL A 90 -9.32 -10.10 -0.37
CA VAL A 90 -9.30 -9.22 -1.54
C VAL A 90 -10.11 -7.95 -1.27
N ALA A 91 -11.28 -8.06 -0.64
CA ALA A 91 -12.11 -6.91 -0.29
C ALA A 91 -11.45 -6.00 0.77
N LEU A 92 -10.74 -6.57 1.75
CA LEU A 92 -10.00 -5.80 2.76
C LEU A 92 -8.80 -5.07 2.14
N ARG A 93 -8.04 -5.76 1.27
CA ARG A 93 -6.94 -5.15 0.50
C ARG A 93 -7.45 -4.04 -0.42
N GLN A 94 -8.58 -4.25 -1.09
CA GLN A 94 -9.24 -3.23 -1.93
C GLN A 94 -9.69 -2.01 -1.14
N GLN A 95 -10.01 -2.16 0.16
CA GLN A 95 -10.40 -1.05 1.03
C GLN A 95 -9.20 -0.31 1.65
N GLY A 96 -7.96 -0.70 1.32
CA GLY A 96 -6.75 -0.07 1.88
C GLY A 96 -6.58 -0.30 3.38
N ILE A 97 -7.33 -1.24 3.96
CA ILE A 97 -7.20 -1.61 5.36
C ILE A 97 -5.94 -2.49 5.46
N LYS A 98 -4.88 -1.94 6.05
CA LYS A 98 -3.59 -2.65 6.26
C LYS A 98 -3.64 -3.68 7.40
N GLU A 99 -4.80 -3.87 8.03
CA GLU A 99 -4.97 -4.84 9.11
C GLU A 99 -4.95 -6.28 8.56
N SER A 100 -4.41 -7.20 9.36
CA SER A 100 -4.44 -8.61 9.03
C SER A 100 -5.89 -9.11 8.98
N LEU A 101 -6.21 -10.05 8.07
CA LEU A 101 -7.53 -10.69 7.99
C LEU A 101 -7.99 -11.23 9.35
N TYR A 102 -7.02 -11.69 10.15
CA TYR A 102 -7.24 -12.18 11.49
C TYR A 102 -7.76 -11.11 12.46
N ASP A 103 -7.14 -9.93 12.50
CA ASP A 103 -7.54 -8.85 13.41
C ASP A 103 -8.94 -8.33 13.08
N PHE A 104 -9.26 -8.25 11.78
CA PHE A 104 -10.58 -7.87 11.32
C PHE A 104 -11.65 -8.86 11.76
N VAL A 105 -11.44 -10.17 11.53
CA VAL A 105 -12.40 -11.21 11.94
C VAL A 105 -12.53 -11.26 13.46
N LYS A 106 -11.43 -11.11 14.21
CA LYS A 106 -11.46 -11.05 15.67
C LYS A 106 -12.33 -9.89 16.16
N ARG A 107 -12.14 -8.69 15.59
CA ARG A 107 -12.93 -7.51 15.94
C ARG A 107 -14.41 -7.69 15.62
N MET A 108 -14.73 -8.29 14.47
CA MET A 108 -16.11 -8.63 14.10
C MET A 108 -16.74 -9.66 15.00
N LEU A 109 -15.99 -10.69 15.40
CA LEU A 109 -16.45 -11.73 16.30
C LEU A 109 -16.77 -11.12 17.68
N ILE A 110 -15.88 -10.29 18.22
CA ILE A 110 -16.13 -9.56 19.47
C ILE A 110 -17.37 -8.67 19.35
N ALA A 111 -17.51 -7.92 18.26
CA ALA A 111 -18.67 -7.07 18.03
C ALA A 111 -19.98 -7.87 17.93
N SER A 112 -19.96 -9.03 17.27
CA SER A 112 -21.14 -9.89 17.15
C SER A 112 -21.55 -10.52 18.48
N ILE A 113 -20.59 -10.91 19.33
CA ILE A 113 -20.87 -11.40 20.68
C ILE A 113 -21.45 -10.28 21.56
N MET A 114 -20.85 -9.09 21.51
CA MET A 114 -21.35 -7.89 22.20
C MET A 114 -22.81 -7.60 21.81
N LEU A 115 -23.10 -7.57 20.50
CA LEU A 115 -24.46 -7.32 20.01
C LEU A 115 -25.44 -8.41 20.46
N ALA A 116 -25.04 -9.68 20.35
CA ALA A 116 -25.86 -10.81 20.78
C ALA A 116 -26.15 -10.79 22.29
N ALA A 117 -25.16 -10.41 23.11
CA ALA A 117 -25.33 -10.26 24.55
C ALA A 117 -26.29 -9.12 24.88
N VAL A 118 -26.13 -7.95 24.26
CA VAL A 118 -27.02 -6.79 24.47
C VAL A 118 -28.46 -7.13 24.08
N LEU A 119 -28.68 -7.71 22.90
CA LEU A 119 -30.01 -8.10 22.45
C LEU A 119 -30.60 -9.22 23.30
N GLY A 120 -29.81 -10.22 23.66
CA GLY A 120 -30.23 -11.34 24.52
C GLY A 120 -30.67 -10.84 25.90
N ILE A 121 -29.85 -10.05 26.58
CA ILE A 121 -30.15 -9.48 27.90
C ILE A 121 -31.39 -8.57 27.83
N THR A 122 -31.47 -7.70 26.82
CA THR A 122 -32.63 -6.82 26.63
C THR A 122 -33.92 -7.62 26.46
N THR A 123 -33.86 -8.72 25.70
CA THR A 123 -35.02 -9.60 25.47
C THR A 123 -35.44 -10.33 26.76
N ILE A 124 -34.49 -10.77 27.59
CA ILE A 124 -34.78 -11.39 28.90
C ILE A 124 -35.48 -10.39 29.81
N ILE A 125 -34.96 -9.15 29.93
CA ILE A 125 -35.55 -8.10 30.77
C ILE A 125 -36.99 -7.78 30.32
N LEU A 126 -37.20 -7.65 29.01
CA LEU A 126 -38.53 -7.37 28.44
C LEU A 126 -39.53 -8.49 28.74
N MET A 127 -39.12 -9.75 28.62
CA MET A 127 -39.98 -10.91 28.88
C MET A 127 -40.37 -11.05 30.36
N ILE A 128 -39.45 -10.73 31.28
CA ILE A 128 -39.75 -10.68 32.72
C ILE A 128 -40.77 -9.56 33.01
N HIS A 129 -40.62 -8.40 32.37
CA HIS A 129 -41.56 -7.29 32.55
C HIS A 129 -42.98 -7.60 32.06
N ILE A 130 -43.12 -8.44 31.04
CA ILE A 130 -44.42 -8.89 30.49
C ILE A 130 -45.06 -9.99 31.38
N GLY A 131 -44.37 -10.47 32.42
CA GLY A 131 -44.90 -11.45 33.37
C GLY A 131 -44.72 -12.91 32.95
N ILE A 132 -43.83 -13.19 32.00
CA ILE A 132 -43.49 -14.57 31.62
C ILE A 132 -42.64 -15.21 32.72
N ALA A 133 -42.87 -16.49 33.00
CA ALA A 133 -42.08 -17.25 33.97
C ALA A 133 -40.57 -17.14 33.67
N ALA A 134 -39.79 -16.83 34.71
CA ALA A 134 -38.35 -16.63 34.64
C ALA A 134 -37.57 -17.72 33.84
N PRO A 135 -37.81 -19.04 34.01
CA PRO A 135 -37.10 -20.04 33.22
C PRO A 135 -37.44 -19.98 31.72
N ALA A 136 -38.69 -19.67 31.37
CA ALA A 136 -39.09 -19.53 29.97
C ALA A 136 -38.47 -18.29 29.32
N ALA A 137 -38.41 -17.17 30.05
CA ALA A 137 -37.77 -15.93 29.59
C ALA A 137 -36.28 -16.11 29.29
N VAL A 138 -35.55 -16.85 30.14
CA VAL A 138 -34.12 -17.15 29.94
C VAL A 138 -33.90 -18.02 28.71
N PHE A 139 -34.70 -19.08 28.53
CA PHE A 139 -34.60 -19.95 27.34
C PHE A 139 -34.86 -19.17 26.05
N LEU A 140 -35.90 -18.35 26.02
CA LEU A 140 -36.24 -17.55 24.83
C LEU A 140 -35.18 -16.49 24.53
N GLY A 141 -34.70 -15.79 25.57
CA GLY A 141 -33.65 -14.79 25.41
C GLY A 141 -32.33 -15.38 24.93
N PHE A 142 -31.98 -16.59 25.38
CA PHE A 142 -30.81 -17.31 24.89
C PHE A 142 -30.97 -17.75 23.43
N ALA A 143 -32.15 -18.25 23.05
CA ALA A 143 -32.46 -18.60 21.67
C ALA A 143 -32.36 -17.39 20.74
N VAL A 144 -32.94 -16.24 21.14
CA VAL A 144 -32.83 -14.98 20.40
C VAL A 144 -31.38 -14.50 20.32
N GLY A 145 -30.61 -14.63 21.40
CA GLY A 145 -29.18 -14.30 21.42
C GLY A 145 -28.36 -15.12 20.42
N ILE A 146 -28.61 -16.44 20.31
CA ILE A 146 -27.94 -17.31 19.33
C ILE A 146 -28.29 -16.89 17.89
N VAL A 147 -29.57 -16.62 17.62
CA VAL A 147 -30.02 -16.17 16.29
C VAL A 147 -29.39 -14.82 15.96
N ALA A 148 -29.40 -13.87 16.90
CA ALA A 148 -28.78 -12.55 16.73
C ALA A 148 -27.27 -12.66 16.50
N PHE A 149 -26.58 -13.57 17.18
CA PHE A 149 -25.16 -13.84 16.94
C PHE A 149 -24.92 -14.34 15.51
N TYR A 150 -25.70 -15.32 15.04
CA TYR A 150 -25.53 -15.88 13.70
C TYR A 150 -25.82 -14.84 12.60
N VAL A 151 -26.90 -14.07 12.76
CA VAL A 151 -27.28 -13.00 11.83
C VAL A 151 -26.26 -11.88 11.85
N GLY A 152 -25.83 -11.45 13.04
CA GLY A 152 -24.83 -10.41 13.23
C GLY A 152 -23.51 -10.81 12.56
N LEU A 153 -23.00 -12.01 12.88
CA LEU A 153 -21.76 -12.53 12.31
C LEU A 153 -21.83 -12.57 10.77
N ASN A 154 -22.91 -13.13 10.21
CA ASN A 154 -23.06 -13.20 8.75
C ASN A 154 -23.13 -11.80 8.11
N THR A 155 -23.85 -10.86 8.73
CA THR A 155 -23.97 -9.47 8.25
C THR A 155 -22.63 -8.75 8.30
N PHE A 156 -21.90 -8.88 9.41
CA PHE A 156 -20.56 -8.30 9.57
C PHE A 156 -19.61 -8.87 8.51
N LEU A 157 -19.55 -10.20 8.32
CA LEU A 157 -18.68 -10.78 7.29
C LEU A 157 -19.04 -10.34 5.86
N GLN A 158 -20.31 -10.04 5.58
CA GLN A 158 -20.75 -9.55 4.26
C GLN A 158 -20.62 -8.02 4.10
N PHE A 159 -20.51 -7.26 5.20
CA PHE A 159 -20.33 -5.81 5.20
C PHE A 159 -19.20 -5.31 4.28
N PRO A 160 -17.97 -5.88 4.32
CA PRO A 160 -16.90 -5.42 3.44
C PRO A 160 -17.22 -5.68 1.95
N LYS A 161 -17.93 -6.77 1.63
CA LYS A 161 -18.34 -7.09 0.26
C LYS A 161 -19.40 -6.11 -0.26
N HIS A 162 -20.40 -5.77 0.56
CA HIS A 162 -21.41 -4.79 0.20
C HIS A 162 -20.82 -3.38 0.03
N LYS A 163 -19.93 -2.98 0.95
CA LYS A 163 -19.27 -1.68 0.87
C LYS A 163 -18.32 -1.60 -0.33
N SER A 164 -17.58 -2.67 -0.65
CA SER A 164 -16.75 -2.73 -1.86
C SER A 164 -17.58 -2.58 -3.15
N LYS A 165 -18.70 -3.31 -3.27
CA LYS A 165 -19.61 -3.19 -4.43
C LYS A 165 -20.22 -1.80 -4.56
N SER A 166 -20.58 -1.16 -3.44
CA SER A 166 -21.08 0.21 -3.44
C SER A 166 -20.02 1.21 -3.88
N ASN A 167 -18.77 1.05 -3.40
CA ASN A 167 -17.66 1.91 -3.79
C ASN A 167 -17.34 1.80 -5.28
N ALA A 168 -17.33 0.58 -5.84
CA ALA A 168 -17.12 0.36 -7.27
C ALA A 168 -18.19 1.09 -8.11
N LYS A 169 -19.46 1.05 -7.69
CA LYS A 169 -20.55 1.76 -8.38
C LYS A 169 -20.42 3.28 -8.30
N ILE A 170 -19.93 3.80 -7.17
CA ILE A 170 -19.66 5.24 -7.01
C ILE A 170 -18.50 5.65 -7.93
N ILE A 171 -17.40 4.89 -7.93
CA ILE A 171 -16.25 5.12 -8.81
C ILE A 171 -16.67 5.10 -10.28
N GLU A 172 -17.44 4.10 -10.71
CA GLU A 172 -17.91 3.97 -12.09
C GLU A 172 -18.74 5.18 -12.53
N ARG A 173 -19.67 5.63 -11.66
CA ARG A 173 -20.46 6.83 -11.91
C ARG A 173 -19.58 8.08 -12.01
N ASP A 174 -18.64 8.23 -11.08
CA ASP A 174 -17.76 9.40 -11.01
C ASP A 174 -16.77 9.44 -12.20
N ILE A 175 -16.31 8.28 -12.68
CA ILE A 175 -15.48 8.13 -13.89
C ILE A 175 -16.24 8.62 -15.14
N ILE A 176 -17.53 8.33 -15.27
CA ILE A 176 -18.31 8.78 -16.44
C ILE A 176 -18.37 10.31 -16.51
N PHE A 177 -18.50 10.99 -15.36
CA PHE A 177 -18.47 12.45 -15.30
C PHE A 177 -17.09 13.01 -15.64
N ALA A 178 -16.03 12.45 -15.04
CA ALA A 178 -14.65 12.83 -15.33
C ALA A 178 -14.29 12.62 -16.81
N ALA A 179 -14.67 11.48 -17.40
CA ALA A 179 -14.41 11.15 -18.79
C ALA A 179 -15.10 12.13 -19.75
N ARG A 180 -16.32 12.57 -19.43
CA ARG A 180 -17.03 13.58 -20.24
C ARG A 180 -16.25 14.89 -20.27
N ASP A 181 -15.80 15.38 -19.12
CA ASP A 181 -15.04 16.63 -19.03
C ASP A 181 -13.65 16.51 -19.69
N LEU A 182 -13.02 15.34 -19.56
CA LEU A 182 -11.78 15.02 -20.26
C LEU A 182 -11.96 15.11 -21.78
N ILE A 183 -13.03 14.53 -22.33
CA ILE A 183 -13.33 14.58 -23.77
C ILE A 183 -13.59 16.02 -24.23
N ILE A 184 -14.33 16.81 -23.44
CA ILE A 184 -14.62 18.23 -23.75
C ILE A 184 -13.31 19.03 -23.77
N SER A 185 -12.45 18.84 -22.77
CA SER A 185 -11.14 19.49 -22.67
C SER A 185 -10.21 19.12 -23.83
N LEU A 186 -10.18 17.84 -24.22
CA LEU A 186 -9.39 17.41 -25.37
C LEU A 186 -9.93 18.00 -26.69
N ARG A 187 -11.26 18.08 -26.84
CA ARG A 187 -11.89 18.71 -28.02
C ARG A 187 -11.67 20.21 -28.08
N SER A 188 -11.46 20.90 -26.96
CA SER A 188 -11.12 22.33 -26.94
C SER A 188 -9.64 22.60 -27.23
N GLY A 189 -8.84 21.56 -27.50
CA GLY A 189 -7.41 21.69 -27.78
C GLY A 189 -6.55 21.75 -26.53
N MET A 190 -7.08 21.43 -25.35
CA MET A 190 -6.28 21.32 -24.14
C MET A 190 -5.29 20.15 -24.26
N PRO A 191 -3.99 20.34 -23.93
CA PRO A 191 -3.04 19.24 -23.89
C PRO A 191 -3.51 18.11 -22.96
N LEU A 192 -3.31 16.85 -23.37
CA LEU A 192 -3.81 15.68 -22.64
C LEU A 192 -3.36 15.64 -21.17
N PHE A 193 -2.12 16.03 -20.88
CA PHE A 193 -1.64 16.12 -19.50
C PHE A 193 -2.44 17.15 -18.69
N ASN A 194 -2.71 18.33 -19.26
CA ASN A 194 -3.49 19.38 -18.58
C ASN A 194 -4.94 18.92 -18.38
N ALA A 195 -5.53 18.24 -19.36
CA ALA A 195 -6.86 17.67 -19.25
C ALA A 195 -6.93 16.56 -18.17
N LEU A 196 -5.88 15.75 -18.03
CA LEU A 196 -5.77 14.77 -16.94
C LEU A 196 -5.60 15.45 -15.57
N THR A 197 -4.87 16.56 -15.50
CA THR A 197 -4.74 17.33 -14.25
C THR A 197 -6.02 18.05 -13.85
N SER A 198 -6.90 18.43 -14.79
CA SER A 198 -8.18 19.03 -14.43
C SER A 198 -9.13 18.00 -13.83
N VAL A 199 -9.22 16.80 -14.43
CA VAL A 199 -10.10 15.72 -13.95
C VAL A 199 -9.54 14.93 -12.77
N SER A 200 -8.29 15.18 -12.38
CA SER A 200 -7.70 14.63 -11.14
C SER A 200 -8.22 15.31 -9.88
N THR A 201 -9.10 16.31 -10.01
CA THR A 201 -9.78 16.98 -8.90
C THR A 201 -11.27 17.11 -9.19
N GLY A 202 -12.12 17.10 -8.16
CA GLY A 202 -13.55 17.41 -8.30
C GLY A 202 -14.48 16.25 -8.69
N TYR A 203 -13.96 15.03 -8.93
CA TYR A 203 -14.74 13.87 -9.36
C TYR A 203 -14.70 12.71 -8.35
N GLY A 204 -14.80 13.01 -7.04
CA GLY A 204 -14.93 12.01 -5.98
C GLY A 204 -13.80 10.97 -5.94
N GLU A 205 -14.16 9.68 -5.95
CA GLU A 205 -13.17 8.60 -5.92
C GLU A 205 -12.42 8.46 -7.25
N ALA A 206 -13.05 8.80 -8.39
CA ALA A 206 -12.41 8.73 -9.70
C ALA A 206 -11.22 9.70 -9.81
N SER A 207 -11.37 10.92 -9.26
CA SER A 207 -10.28 11.90 -9.24
C SER A 207 -9.02 11.41 -8.52
N LYS A 208 -9.16 10.53 -7.51
CA LYS A 208 -8.00 9.95 -6.80
C LYS A 208 -7.19 9.02 -7.70
N GLU A 209 -7.85 8.25 -8.57
CA GLU A 209 -7.15 7.37 -9.52
C GLU A 209 -6.46 8.20 -10.62
N PHE A 210 -7.13 9.22 -11.16
CA PHE A 210 -6.50 10.16 -12.10
C PHE A 210 -5.32 10.91 -11.47
N ALA A 211 -5.41 11.29 -10.19
CA ALA A 211 -4.29 11.91 -9.47
C ALA A 211 -3.07 10.99 -9.36
N LYS A 212 -3.26 9.68 -9.18
CA LYS A 212 -2.15 8.71 -9.19
C LYS A 212 -1.47 8.66 -10.57
N VAL A 213 -2.24 8.68 -11.65
CA VAL A 213 -1.69 8.69 -13.02
C VAL A 213 -0.87 9.97 -13.24
N VAL A 214 -1.44 11.14 -12.91
CA VAL A 214 -0.74 12.43 -12.99
C VAL A 214 0.56 12.41 -12.17
N GLN A 215 0.51 11.87 -10.95
CA GLN A 215 1.67 11.75 -10.08
C GLN A 215 2.77 10.86 -10.69
N LYS A 216 2.42 9.71 -11.27
CA LYS A 216 3.39 8.83 -11.95
C LYS A 216 4.04 9.52 -13.14
N VAL A 217 3.27 10.26 -13.92
CA VAL A 217 3.79 11.04 -15.05
C VAL A 217 4.74 12.13 -14.57
N GLN A 218 4.42 12.81 -13.47
CA GLN A 218 5.32 13.78 -12.83
C GLN A 218 6.60 13.13 -12.29
N LEU A 219 6.56 11.87 -11.88
CA LEU A 219 7.71 11.06 -11.47
C LEU A 219 8.53 10.51 -12.65
N GLY A 220 8.14 10.81 -13.90
CA GLY A 220 8.86 10.43 -15.11
C GLY A 220 8.39 9.14 -15.78
N THR A 221 7.28 8.54 -15.33
CA THR A 221 6.66 7.42 -16.06
C THR A 221 6.00 7.94 -17.35
N PRO A 222 6.24 7.32 -18.52
CA PRO A 222 5.51 7.68 -19.73
C PRO A 222 4.00 7.54 -19.53
N LEU A 223 3.21 8.45 -20.11
CA LEU A 223 1.75 8.49 -19.90
C LEU A 223 1.04 7.19 -20.31
N VAL A 224 1.58 6.46 -21.28
CA VAL A 224 1.04 5.17 -21.73
C VAL A 224 1.24 4.06 -20.69
N ASP A 225 2.27 4.19 -19.84
CA ASP A 225 2.66 3.20 -18.83
C ASP A 225 2.14 3.55 -17.41
N ALA A 226 1.60 4.76 -17.24
CA ALA A 226 1.15 5.32 -15.96
C ALA A 226 -0.25 4.81 -15.56
#